data_AF-A0A380DQL1-F1
#
_entry.id   AF-A0A380DQL1-F1
#
_cell.length_a   1.000
_cell.length_b   1.000
_cell.length_c   1.000
_cell.angle_alpha   90.00
_cell.angle_beta   90.00
_cell.angle_gamma   90.00
#
_symmetry.space_group_name_H-M   'P 1'
#
loop_
_entity.id
_entity.type
_entity.pdbx_description
1 polymer ?
#
loop_
_entity_poly.entity_id
_entity_poly.type
_entity_poly.pdbx_seq_one_letter_code
_entity_poly.pdbx_strand_id
1 'polypeptide(L)'
;MSQQLSREEQERKYPEYTWDLTTIFKDDEAFEAAFKEVENELGKEEQFKGHIGDSAETLYNALELEDTLGTKLEKVYVYAHLKKTKIQRTTSILVWSQEHIN
;
A
#
# COMPACT_ATOMS: atom_id res chain seq x y z
N MET A 1 -33.81 18.60 2.00
CA MET A 1 -32.49 18.55 2.65
C MET A 1 -31.99 17.11 2.59
N SER A 2 -31.23 16.74 1.56
CA SER A 2 -30.57 15.43 1.54
C SER A 2 -29.49 15.44 2.60
N GLN A 3 -29.65 14.62 3.64
CA GLN A 3 -28.57 14.35 4.58
C GLN A 3 -27.49 13.58 3.82
N GLN A 4 -26.35 14.23 3.55
CA GLN A 4 -25.11 13.53 3.19
C GLN A 4 -24.74 12.65 4.39
N LEU A 5 -24.75 11.33 4.21
CA LEU A 5 -24.16 10.43 5.20
C LEU A 5 -22.67 10.74 5.33
N SER A 6 -22.17 10.72 6.56
CA SER A 6 -20.74 10.88 6.79
C SER A 6 -19.99 9.67 6.21
N ARG A 7 -18.70 9.85 5.91
CA ARG A 7 -17.80 8.80 5.42
C ARG A 7 -17.89 7.51 6.25
N GLU A 8 -18.00 7.64 7.57
CA GLU A 8 -18.08 6.51 8.51
C GLU A 8 -19.43 5.78 8.44
N GLU A 9 -20.51 6.50 8.13
CA GLU A 9 -21.84 5.91 8.02
C GLU A 9 -22.02 5.18 6.69
N GLN A 10 -21.42 5.69 5.61
CA GLN A 10 -21.46 5.03 4.30
C GLN A 10 -20.64 3.72 4.31
N GLU A 11 -19.50 3.72 4.99
CA GLU A 11 -18.67 2.52 5.21
C GLU A 11 -19.39 1.47 6.05
N ARG A 12 -20.14 1.89 7.08
CA ARG A 12 -20.95 0.97 7.90
C ARG A 12 -22.15 0.39 7.11
N LYS A 13 -22.65 1.13 6.12
CA LYS A 13 -23.84 0.77 5.36
C LYS A 13 -23.56 -0.19 4.21
N TYR A 14 -22.37 -0.16 3.60
CA TYR A 14 -21.99 -1.08 2.52
C TYR A 14 -20.55 -1.59 2.66
N PRO A 15 -20.25 -2.38 3.71
CA PRO A 15 -18.91 -2.94 3.92
C PRO A 15 -18.44 -3.83 2.75
N GLU A 16 -19.36 -4.50 2.03
CA GLU A 16 -19.09 -5.39 0.91
C GLU A 16 -18.51 -4.72 -0.34
N TYR A 17 -18.65 -3.40 -0.48
CA TYR A 17 -18.04 -2.63 -1.57
C TYR A 17 -16.67 -2.05 -1.21
N THR A 18 -16.17 -2.35 -0.01
CA THR A 18 -14.86 -1.91 0.46
C THR A 18 -13.89 -3.09 0.48
N TRP A 19 -12.68 -2.88 -0.05
CA TRP A 19 -11.62 -3.87 0.04
C TRP A 19 -11.19 -4.01 1.50
N ASP A 20 -11.11 -5.24 1.99
CA ASP A 20 -10.64 -5.51 3.35
C ASP A 20 -9.12 -5.38 3.42
N LEU A 21 -8.66 -4.19 3.80
CA LEU A 21 -7.25 -3.85 3.93
C LEU A 21 -6.57 -4.52 5.13
N THR A 22 -7.35 -5.08 6.06
CA THR A 22 -6.82 -5.76 7.27
C THR A 22 -6.07 -7.05 6.94
N THR A 23 -6.26 -7.57 5.73
CA THR A 23 -5.56 -8.75 5.21
C THR A 23 -4.08 -8.51 4.89
N ILE A 24 -3.68 -7.25 4.69
CA ILE A 24 -2.29 -6.87 4.35
C ILE A 24 -1.62 -6.18 5.53
N PHE A 25 -2.26 -5.17 6.13
CA PHE A 25 -1.80 -4.51 7.36
C PHE A 25 -2.99 -4.31 8.30
N LYS A 26 -2.79 -4.60 9.59
CA LYS A 26 -3.83 -4.50 10.61
C LYS A 26 -4.32 -3.06 10.80
N ASP A 27 -3.40 -2.10 10.70
CA ASP A 27 -3.62 -0.68 10.91
C ASP A 27 -2.59 0.15 10.13
N ASP A 28 -2.83 1.47 10.09
CA ASP A 28 -1.93 2.43 9.44
C ASP A 28 -0.54 2.48 10.13
N GLU A 29 -0.45 2.12 11.41
CA GLU A 29 0.79 2.10 12.19
C GLU A 29 1.71 0.95 11.74
N ALA A 30 1.15 -0.25 11.53
CA ALA A 30 1.85 -1.38 10.96
C ALA A 30 2.34 -1.10 9.53
N PHE A 31 1.56 -0.35 8.75
CA PHE A 31 1.99 0.12 7.43
C PHE A 31 3.17 1.10 7.54
N GLU A 32 3.11 2.11 8.42
CA GLU A 32 4.21 3.06 8.61
C GLU A 32 5.50 2.38 9.08
N ALA A 33 5.38 1.39 9.97
CA ALA A 33 6.52 0.60 10.42
C ALA A 33 7.16 -0.17 9.25
N ALA A 34 6.35 -0.86 8.45
CA ALA A 34 6.84 -1.59 7.27
C ALA A 34 7.42 -0.67 6.20
N PHE A 35 6.84 0.52 6.00
CA PHE A 35 7.36 1.53 5.09
C PHE A 35 8.76 2.01 5.51
N LYS A 36 8.93 2.34 6.80
CA LYS A 36 10.24 2.73 7.35
C LYS A 36 11.25 1.60 7.31
N GLU A 37 10.82 0.36 7.52
CA GLU A 37 11.69 -0.80 7.39
C GLU A 37 12.24 -0.89 5.97
N VAL A 38 11.37 -0.88 4.95
CA VAL A 38 11.80 -0.88 3.54
C VAL A 38 12.71 0.31 3.23
N GLU A 39 12.37 1.51 3.69
CA GLU A 39 13.20 2.71 3.49
C GLU A 39 14.62 2.56 4.06
N ASN A 40 14.78 1.89 5.20
CA ASN A 40 16.09 1.61 5.79
C ASN A 40 16.85 0.47 5.08
N GLU A 41 16.14 -0.41 4.37
CA GLU A 41 16.76 -1.50 3.60
C GLU A 41 17.17 -1.06 2.19
N LEU A 42 16.56 0.01 1.66
CA LEU A 42 17.00 0.65 0.43
C LEU A 42 18.46 1.09 0.56
N GLY A 43 19.29 0.64 -0.40
CA GLY A 43 20.72 0.92 -0.41
C GLY A 43 21.59 -0.25 0.07
N LYS A 44 21.03 -1.26 0.77
CA LYS A 44 21.77 -2.51 1.07
C LYS A 44 22.25 -3.20 -0.21
N GLU A 45 21.53 -3.05 -1.30
CA GLU A 45 21.90 -3.58 -2.63
C GLU A 45 23.23 -3.02 -3.16
N GLU A 46 23.65 -1.82 -2.73
CA GLU A 46 24.92 -1.23 -3.16
C GLU A 46 26.13 -2.08 -2.76
N GLN A 47 26.02 -2.86 -1.68
CA GLN A 47 27.09 -3.74 -1.22
C GLN A 47 27.45 -4.85 -2.23
N PHE A 48 26.52 -5.17 -3.15
CA PHE A 48 26.73 -6.20 -4.17
C PHE A 48 27.22 -5.61 -5.49
N LYS A 49 27.18 -4.28 -5.65
CA LYS A 49 27.58 -3.61 -6.89
C LYS A 49 29.07 -3.83 -7.18
N GLY A 50 29.36 -4.51 -8.30
CA GLY A 50 30.73 -4.85 -8.71
C GLY A 50 31.28 -6.14 -8.10
N HIS A 51 30.57 -6.75 -7.15
CA HIS A 51 30.97 -7.97 -6.44
C HIS A 51 30.05 -9.17 -6.70
N ILE A 52 28.94 -8.99 -7.44
CA ILE A 52 27.98 -10.06 -7.80
C ILE A 52 28.65 -11.30 -8.43
N GLY A 53 29.75 -11.11 -9.18
CA GLY A 53 30.46 -12.20 -9.84
C GLY A 53 31.53 -12.89 -8.99
N ASP A 54 31.78 -12.44 -7.77
CA ASP A 54 32.91 -12.92 -6.95
C ASP A 54 32.71 -14.36 -6.47
N SER A 55 31.44 -14.77 -6.22
CA SER A 55 31.11 -16.13 -5.84
C SER A 55 29.63 -16.46 -6.06
N ALA A 56 29.30 -17.75 -6.12
CA ALA A 56 27.91 -18.21 -6.16
C ALA A 56 27.12 -17.81 -4.89
N GLU A 57 27.79 -17.71 -3.74
CA GLU A 57 27.21 -17.26 -2.48
C GLU A 57 26.85 -15.77 -2.52
N THR A 58 27.72 -14.93 -3.10
CA THR A 58 27.46 -13.50 -3.28
C THR A 58 26.25 -13.27 -4.18
N LEU A 59 26.13 -14.05 -5.27
CA LEU A 59 24.96 -13.99 -6.15
C LEU A 59 23.67 -14.44 -5.44
N TYR A 60 23.73 -15.53 -4.68
CA TYR A 60 22.59 -16.01 -3.89
C TYR A 60 22.11 -14.94 -2.90
N ASN A 61 23.03 -14.37 -2.13
CA ASN A 61 22.70 -13.33 -1.14
C ASN A 61 22.12 -12.06 -1.78
N ALA A 62 22.59 -11.71 -2.99
CA ALA A 62 22.05 -10.57 -3.72
C ALA A 62 20.61 -10.82 -4.20
N LEU A 63 20.33 -12.01 -4.74
CA LEU A 63 18.98 -12.39 -5.19
C LEU A 63 18.00 -12.55 -4.02
N GLU A 64 18.45 -13.14 -2.91
CA GLU A 64 17.64 -13.26 -1.68
C GLU A 64 17.29 -11.88 -1.11
N LEU A 65 18.24 -10.94 -1.14
CA LEU A 65 17.99 -9.57 -0.72
C LEU A 65 16.96 -8.88 -1.63
N GLU A 66 17.11 -8.99 -2.96
CA GLU A 66 16.18 -8.44 -3.94
C GLU A 66 14.75 -8.99 -3.73
N ASP A 67 14.61 -10.31 -3.63
CA ASP A 67 13.30 -10.96 -3.47
C ASP A 67 12.61 -10.55 -2.16
N THR A 68 13.39 -10.46 -1.07
CA THR A 68 12.89 -10.01 0.23
C THR A 68 12.42 -8.56 0.19
N LEU A 69 13.25 -7.65 -0.37
CA LEU A 69 12.91 -6.24 -0.51
C LEU A 69 11.70 -6.04 -1.43
N GLY A 70 11.66 -6.74 -2.56
CA GLY A 70 10.57 -6.72 -3.52
C GLY A 70 9.24 -7.12 -2.89
N THR A 71 9.23 -8.24 -2.15
CA THR A 71 8.03 -8.72 -1.44
C THR A 71 7.52 -7.71 -0.40
N LYS A 72 8.43 -7.08 0.36
CA LYS A 72 8.04 -6.06 1.35
C LYS A 72 7.50 -4.81 0.67
N LEU A 73 8.16 -4.34 -0.39
CA LEU A 73 7.75 -3.18 -1.16
C LEU A 73 6.38 -3.40 -1.84
N GLU A 74 6.13 -4.59 -2.38
CA GLU A 74 4.85 -4.94 -3.00
C GLU A 74 3.70 -4.82 -1.98
N LYS A 75 3.86 -5.35 -0.77
CA LYS A 75 2.83 -5.23 0.28
C LYS A 75 2.51 -3.77 0.62
N VAL A 76 3.54 -2.95 0.79
CA VAL A 76 3.42 -1.51 1.05
C VAL A 76 2.73 -0.81 -0.12
N TYR A 77 3.14 -1.11 -1.36
CA TYR A 77 2.56 -0.54 -2.57
C TYR A 77 1.08 -0.90 -2.73
N VAL A 78 0.73 -2.18 -2.58
CA VAL A 78 -0.65 -2.65 -2.71
C VAL A 78 -1.55 -1.98 -1.66
N TYR A 79 -1.10 -1.87 -0.42
CA TYR A 79 -1.84 -1.15 0.62
C TYR A 79 -2.07 0.32 0.26
N ALA A 80 -1.00 1.03 -0.13
CA ALA A 80 -1.09 2.43 -0.53
C ALA A 80 -2.00 2.64 -1.76
N HIS A 81 -1.92 1.74 -2.74
CA HIS A 81 -2.72 1.77 -3.95
C HIS A 81 -4.21 1.55 -3.65
N LEU A 82 -4.54 0.56 -2.81
CA LEU A 82 -5.92 0.28 -2.42
C LEU A 82 -6.49 1.43 -1.57
N LYS A 83 -5.70 1.99 -0.64
CA LYS A 83 -6.10 3.17 0.16
C LYS A 83 -6.38 4.37 -0.74
N LYS A 84 -5.53 4.65 -1.74
CA LYS A 84 -5.74 5.72 -2.72
C LYS A 84 -6.98 5.49 -3.59
N THR A 85 -7.17 4.27 -4.10
CA THR A 85 -8.33 3.92 -4.93
C THR A 85 -9.64 4.05 -4.14
N LYS A 86 -9.63 3.69 -2.85
CA LYS A 86 -10.75 3.93 -1.93
C LYS A 86 -11.08 5.42 -1.81
N ILE A 87 -10.06 6.30 -1.73
CA ILE A 87 -10.24 7.76 -1.67
C ILE A 87 -10.88 8.28 -2.97
N GLN A 88 -10.35 7.90 -4.14
CA GLN A 88 -10.83 8.40 -5.43
C GLN A 88 -12.31 8.08 -5.69
N ARG A 89 -12.74 6.84 -5.41
CA ARG A 89 -14.16 6.43 -5.53
C ARG A 89 -15.09 7.25 -4.65
N THR A 90 -14.65 7.55 -3.42
CA THR A 90 -15.44 8.35 -2.47
C THR A 90 -15.61 9.79 -2.95
N THR A 91 -14.53 10.39 -3.48
CA THR A 91 -14.58 11.75 -4.05
C THR A 91 -15.51 11.83 -5.26
N SER A 92 -15.48 10.84 -6.17
CA SER A 92 -16.36 10.84 -7.36
C SER A 92 -17.84 10.77 -7.01
N ILE A 93 -18.23 9.98 -5.99
CA ILE A 93 -19.63 9.89 -5.54
C ILE A 93 -20.11 11.23 -4.95
N LEU A 94 -19.26 11.91 -4.18
CA LEU A 94 -19.56 13.21 -3.59
C LEU A 94 -19.73 14.32 -4.64
N VAL A 95 -18.85 14.37 -5.64
CA VAL A 95 -18.91 15.36 -6.73
C VAL A 95 -20.15 15.13 -7.60
N TRP A 96 -20.40 13.88 -8.00
CA TRP A 96 -21.57 13.55 -8.83
C TRP A 96 -22.90 13.86 -8.13
N SER A 97 -22.98 13.62 -6.82
CA SER A 97 -24.15 13.97 -6.00
C SER A 97 -24.36 15.48 -5.86
N GLN A 98 -23.34 16.33 -5.98
CA GLN A 98 -23.48 17.78 -5.91
C GLN A 98 -23.90 18.38 -7.28
N GLU A 99 -23.46 17.78 -8.39
CA GLU A 99 -23.80 18.23 -9.74
C GLU A 99 -25.23 17.88 -10.18
N HIS A 100 -25.79 16.77 -9.68
CA HIS A 100 -27.09 16.26 -10.14
C HIS A 100 -28.25 16.47 -9.14
N ILE A 101 -28.02 17.21 -8.04
CA ILE A 101 -29.03 17.55 -7.01
C ILE A 101 -29.43 19.05 -7.06
N ASN A 102 -29.03 19.80 -8.10
CA ASN A 102 -29.56 21.14 -8.40
C ASN A 102 -30.51 21.13 -9.59
#